data_AF-A0A379X2X2-F1
#
_entry.id   AF-A0A379X2X2-F1
#
_cell.length_a   1.000
_cell.length_b   1.000
_cell.length_c   1.000
_cell.angle_alpha   90.00
_cell.angle_beta   90.00
_cell.angle_gamma   90.00
#
_symmetry.space_group_name_H-M   'P 1'
#
loop_
_entity.id
_entity.type
_entity.pdbx_description
1 polymer ?
#
loop_
_entity_poly.entity_id
_entity_poly.type
_entity_poly.pdbx_seq_one_letter_code
_entity_poly.pdbx_strand_id
1 'polypeptide(L)'
;MVQLDRYSVSDMINRGGTFLGSARFPEFRDENIRAVAIENLKKRGIDALVVIGGDGSYMGAKRLTEMGFPCIGLPGTIDNDIKGTDYTIGYFTALGTVVEAIDRLRDTSSSHQRISIVEVMGRYCGDLTLAAAIAGGCEFIVVPEVEFNREDLVAEIKAGIAKGKKHAIVAITEHMCDVDELAHFIEKETGRETRATVLGHIQRGGSPVPYDRILASRMGRMLSTCCWKAMAVVVSVSRTSSLFIMTSSMRLKT
;
A
#
# COMPACT_ATOMS: atom_id res chain seq x y z
N MET A 1 -15.35 -26.44 -0.34
CA MET A 1 -15.64 -25.10 0.22
C MET A 1 -15.29 -25.18 1.69
N VAL A 2 -14.52 -24.23 2.22
CA VAL A 2 -14.24 -24.17 3.66
C VAL A 2 -15.28 -23.22 4.26
N GLN A 3 -16.12 -23.73 5.16
CA GLN A 3 -17.09 -22.91 5.87
C GLN A 3 -16.39 -22.21 7.03
N LEU A 4 -16.61 -20.90 7.16
CA LEU A 4 -16.03 -20.10 8.24
C LEU A 4 -17.08 -19.89 9.33
N ASP A 5 -16.70 -20.17 10.57
CA ASP A 5 -17.48 -19.86 11.76
C ASP A 5 -16.72 -18.87 12.67
N ARG A 6 -17.27 -18.56 13.84
CA ARG A 6 -16.63 -17.66 14.80
C ARG A 6 -15.26 -18.15 15.27
N TYR A 7 -15.06 -19.46 15.37
CA TYR A 7 -13.81 -20.05 15.84
C TYR A 7 -12.74 -20.01 14.74
N SER A 8 -13.12 -20.16 13.47
CA SER A 8 -12.22 -20.13 12.32
C SER A 8 -11.44 -18.82 12.17
N VAL A 9 -11.95 -17.72 12.74
CA VAL A 9 -11.32 -16.39 12.73
C VAL A 9 -10.80 -15.97 14.11
N SER A 10 -10.84 -16.86 15.10
CA SER A 10 -10.17 -16.63 16.39
C SER A 10 -8.65 -16.53 16.20
N ASP A 11 -8.00 -15.70 17.01
CA ASP A 11 -6.55 -15.43 16.95
C ASP A 11 -6.03 -14.87 15.61
N MET A 12 -6.89 -14.29 14.76
CA MET A 12 -6.48 -13.69 13.48
C MET A 12 -6.19 -12.20 13.57
N ILE A 13 -6.71 -11.49 14.57
CA ILE A 13 -6.68 -10.00 14.62
C ILE A 13 -5.26 -9.42 14.64
N ASN A 14 -4.27 -10.17 15.12
CA ASN A 14 -2.87 -9.76 15.23
C ASN A 14 -1.94 -10.46 14.22
N ARG A 15 -2.49 -11.23 13.27
CA ARG A 15 -1.71 -11.93 12.24
C ARG A 15 -1.67 -11.11 10.95
N GLY A 16 -0.47 -10.99 10.39
CA GLY A 16 -0.28 -10.39 9.05
C GLY A 16 -0.67 -11.35 7.93
N GLY A 17 -0.77 -10.82 6.72
CA GLY A 17 -1.15 -11.58 5.53
C GLY A 17 -2.64 -11.97 5.53
N THR A 18 -2.98 -12.99 4.73
CA THR A 18 -4.34 -13.53 4.62
C THR A 18 -4.32 -15.05 4.69
N PHE A 19 -5.07 -15.63 5.63
CA PHE A 19 -5.18 -17.09 5.78
C PHE A 19 -5.98 -17.75 4.63
N LEU A 20 -6.76 -16.96 3.88
CA LEU A 20 -7.47 -17.41 2.68
C LEU A 20 -6.54 -17.49 1.46
N GLY A 21 -5.33 -16.91 1.56
CA GLY A 21 -4.42 -16.74 0.44
C GLY A 21 -4.84 -15.61 -0.50
N SER A 22 -3.96 -15.30 -1.44
CA SER A 22 -4.20 -14.36 -2.53
C SER A 22 -3.40 -14.81 -3.75
N ALA A 23 -3.97 -14.65 -4.94
CA ALA A 23 -3.33 -15.02 -6.20
C ALA A 23 -3.70 -14.00 -7.28
N ARG A 24 -2.77 -13.74 -8.19
CA ARG A 24 -3.06 -12.98 -9.42
C ARG A 24 -3.79 -13.91 -10.40
N PHE A 25 -4.89 -13.45 -10.95
CA PHE A 25 -5.66 -14.18 -11.97
C PHE A 25 -6.11 -13.23 -13.10
N PRO A 26 -5.21 -12.86 -14.03
CA PRO A 26 -5.51 -11.92 -15.12
C PRO A 26 -6.67 -12.37 -16.04
N GLU A 27 -6.86 -13.68 -16.17
CA GLU A 27 -7.90 -14.32 -16.98
C GLU A 27 -9.31 -13.97 -16.49
N PHE A 28 -9.47 -13.52 -15.24
CA PHE A 28 -10.75 -13.03 -14.71
C PHE A 28 -11.29 -11.79 -15.46
N ARG A 29 -10.46 -11.16 -16.30
CA ARG A 29 -10.88 -10.10 -17.24
C ARG A 29 -11.77 -10.64 -18.36
N ASP A 30 -11.70 -11.93 -18.69
CA ASP A 30 -12.60 -12.57 -19.64
C ASP A 30 -13.98 -12.81 -19.01
N GLU A 31 -15.03 -12.45 -19.74
CA GLU A 31 -16.42 -12.65 -19.34
C GLU A 31 -16.79 -14.14 -19.22
N ASN A 32 -16.26 -14.99 -20.09
CA ASN A 32 -16.52 -16.44 -20.05
C ASN A 32 -16.00 -17.05 -18.75
N ILE A 33 -14.81 -16.61 -18.30
CA ILE A 33 -14.22 -17.04 -17.04
C ILE A 33 -15.04 -16.55 -15.84
N ARG A 34 -15.55 -15.31 -15.90
CA ARG A 34 -16.45 -14.80 -14.85
C ARG A 34 -17.79 -15.54 -14.80
N ALA A 35 -18.33 -15.98 -15.95
CA ALA A 35 -19.54 -16.78 -15.98
C ALA A 35 -19.36 -18.09 -15.19
N VAL A 36 -18.23 -18.78 -15.39
CA VAL A 36 -17.87 -19.97 -14.60
C VAL A 36 -17.76 -19.64 -13.10
N ALA A 37 -17.22 -18.48 -12.74
CA ALA A 37 -17.17 -18.05 -11.34
C ALA A 37 -18.57 -17.86 -10.75
N ILE A 38 -19.49 -17.20 -11.47
CA ILE A 38 -20.88 -17.00 -11.04
C ILE A 38 -21.63 -18.32 -10.89
N GLU A 39 -21.43 -19.27 -11.81
CA GLU A 39 -22.02 -20.60 -11.68
C GLU A 39 -21.53 -21.32 -10.42
N ASN A 40 -20.24 -21.21 -10.10
CA ASN A 40 -19.69 -21.76 -8.86
C ASN A 40 -20.29 -21.10 -7.60
N LEU A 41 -20.55 -19.79 -7.65
CA LEU A 41 -21.21 -19.06 -6.55
C LEU A 41 -22.65 -19.54 -6.36
N LYS A 42 -23.42 -19.64 -7.45
CA LYS A 42 -24.81 -20.14 -7.45
C LYS A 42 -24.90 -21.58 -6.96
N LYS A 43 -24.04 -22.47 -7.47
CA LYS A 43 -23.97 -23.88 -7.06
C LYS A 43 -23.71 -24.05 -5.56
N ARG A 44 -23.03 -23.08 -4.95
CA ARG A 44 -22.70 -23.08 -3.52
C ARG A 44 -23.69 -22.29 -2.66
N GLY A 45 -24.73 -21.71 -3.26
CA GLY A 45 -25.73 -20.92 -2.54
C GLY A 45 -25.15 -19.65 -1.90
N ILE A 46 -24.18 -19.01 -2.55
CA ILE A 46 -23.58 -17.76 -2.07
C ILE A 46 -24.37 -16.60 -2.68
N ASP A 47 -24.88 -15.69 -1.85
CA ASP A 47 -25.74 -14.59 -2.30
C ASP A 47 -24.99 -13.29 -2.59
N ALA A 48 -23.84 -13.08 -1.95
CA ALA A 48 -23.03 -11.87 -2.09
C ALA A 48 -21.57 -12.10 -1.74
N LEU A 49 -20.69 -11.19 -2.20
CA LEU A 49 -19.25 -11.27 -1.98
C LEU A 49 -18.70 -10.01 -1.31
N VAL A 50 -17.78 -10.21 -0.37
CA VAL A 50 -16.88 -9.17 0.14
C VAL A 50 -15.52 -9.40 -0.50
N VAL A 51 -15.00 -8.37 -1.16
CA VAL A 51 -13.71 -8.41 -1.84
C VAL A 51 -12.77 -7.46 -1.12
N ILE A 52 -11.69 -7.98 -0.55
CA ILE A 52 -10.67 -7.20 0.16
C ILE A 52 -9.42 -7.16 -0.73
N GLY A 53 -8.97 -5.96 -1.10
CA GLY A 53 -7.79 -5.79 -1.95
C GLY A 53 -7.63 -4.39 -2.52
N GLY A 54 -6.81 -4.27 -3.56
CA GLY A 54 -6.59 -3.04 -4.31
C GLY A 54 -7.51 -2.88 -5.53
N ASP A 55 -7.20 -1.88 -6.36
CA ASP A 55 -7.96 -1.50 -7.56
C ASP A 55 -8.26 -2.67 -8.51
N GLY A 56 -7.29 -3.57 -8.71
CA GLY A 56 -7.49 -4.76 -9.56
C GLY A 56 -8.62 -5.67 -9.08
N SER A 57 -8.72 -5.86 -7.76
CA SER A 57 -9.79 -6.67 -7.14
C SER A 57 -11.15 -5.96 -7.24
N TYR A 58 -11.17 -4.64 -7.11
CA TYR A 58 -12.39 -3.84 -7.24
C TYR A 58 -12.97 -3.90 -8.64
N MET A 59 -12.12 -3.92 -9.67
CA MET A 59 -12.58 -4.13 -11.05
C MET A 59 -13.29 -5.48 -11.21
N GLY A 60 -12.75 -6.54 -10.61
CA GLY A 60 -13.42 -7.85 -10.58
C GLY A 60 -14.78 -7.81 -9.87
N ALA A 61 -14.83 -7.19 -8.69
CA ALA A 61 -16.06 -7.02 -7.91
C ALA A 61 -17.14 -6.23 -8.67
N LYS A 62 -16.74 -5.16 -9.36
CA LYS A 62 -17.63 -4.35 -10.20
C LYS A 62 -18.23 -5.18 -11.33
N ARG A 63 -17.42 -5.95 -12.05
CA ARG A 63 -17.91 -6.81 -13.15
C ARG A 63 -18.86 -7.89 -12.66
N LEU A 64 -18.60 -8.51 -11.51
CA LEU A 64 -19.53 -9.46 -10.91
C LEU A 64 -20.87 -8.79 -10.56
N THR A 65 -20.84 -7.57 -10.04
CA THR A 65 -22.05 -6.79 -9.72
C THR A 65 -22.85 -6.45 -10.98
N GLU A 66 -22.18 -6.05 -12.07
CA GLU A 66 -22.82 -5.81 -13.37
C GLU A 66 -23.48 -7.08 -13.94
N MET A 67 -22.95 -8.26 -13.62
CA MET A 67 -23.53 -9.57 -13.98
C MET A 67 -24.61 -10.06 -12.99
N GLY A 68 -25.08 -9.18 -12.10
CA GLY A 68 -26.17 -9.46 -11.16
C GLY A 68 -25.74 -10.13 -9.85
N PHE A 69 -24.44 -10.16 -9.54
CA PHE A 69 -23.93 -10.73 -8.30
C PHE A 69 -23.35 -9.64 -7.37
N PRO A 70 -24.02 -9.28 -6.26
CA PRO A 70 -23.63 -8.12 -5.46
C PRO A 70 -22.26 -8.31 -4.79
N CYS A 71 -21.39 -7.31 -4.96
CA CYS A 71 -20.07 -7.28 -4.32
C CYS A 71 -19.82 -5.96 -3.59
N ILE A 72 -19.12 -6.04 -2.46
CA ILE A 72 -18.61 -4.88 -1.70
C ILE A 72 -17.09 -4.97 -1.62
N GLY A 73 -16.41 -3.86 -1.91
CA GLY A 73 -14.96 -3.71 -1.82
C GLY A 73 -14.50 -3.11 -0.50
N LEU A 74 -13.48 -3.72 0.13
CA LEU A 74 -12.72 -3.14 1.24
C LEU A 74 -11.26 -2.88 0.83
N PRO A 75 -10.69 -1.70 1.18
CA PRO A 75 -9.39 -1.29 0.69
C PRO A 75 -8.28 -2.01 1.45
N GLY A 76 -7.66 -3.02 0.82
CA GLY A 76 -6.58 -3.81 1.39
C GLY A 76 -5.33 -3.70 0.53
N THR A 77 -4.51 -2.69 0.79
CA THR A 77 -3.24 -2.44 0.11
C THR A 77 -2.32 -1.63 1.02
N ILE A 78 -1.00 -1.74 0.84
CA ILE A 78 -0.02 -0.92 1.57
C ILE A 78 0.27 0.40 0.85
N ASP A 79 -0.07 0.49 -0.44
CA ASP A 79 0.36 1.57 -1.34
C ASP A 79 -0.45 2.87 -1.13
N ASN A 80 -1.59 2.79 -0.43
CA ASN A 80 -2.56 3.89 -0.25
C ASN A 80 -3.11 4.52 -1.53
N ASP A 81 -3.14 3.75 -2.63
CA ASP A 81 -3.49 4.22 -3.97
C ASP A 81 -5.00 4.15 -4.31
N ILE A 82 -5.85 3.80 -3.35
CA ILE A 82 -7.29 3.61 -3.58
C ILE A 82 -8.05 4.92 -3.46
N LYS A 83 -8.68 5.33 -4.55
CA LYS A 83 -9.50 6.54 -4.59
C LYS A 83 -10.72 6.44 -3.66
N GLY A 84 -11.00 7.54 -2.97
CA GLY A 84 -12.20 7.68 -2.14
C GLY A 84 -12.03 7.21 -0.70
N THR A 85 -10.86 6.74 -0.29
CA THR A 85 -10.47 6.53 1.11
C THR A 85 -9.20 7.31 1.40
N ASP A 86 -9.10 7.92 2.58
CA ASP A 86 -7.86 8.59 3.01
C ASP A 86 -6.77 7.56 3.36
N TYR A 87 -7.18 6.41 3.91
CA TYR A 87 -6.29 5.34 4.32
C TYR A 87 -6.80 3.97 3.87
N THR A 88 -5.85 3.11 3.54
CA THR A 88 -6.06 1.71 3.15
C THR A 88 -5.56 0.77 4.26
N ILE A 89 -6.17 -0.41 4.39
CA ILE A 89 -5.79 -1.39 5.41
C ILE A 89 -4.41 -1.95 5.05
N GLY A 90 -3.45 -1.73 5.95
CA GLY A 90 -2.06 -2.19 5.82
C GLY A 90 -1.06 -1.05 5.64
N TYR A 91 -1.52 0.15 5.25
CA TYR A 91 -0.65 1.32 5.05
C TYR A 91 0.14 1.68 6.30
N PHE A 92 -0.51 1.77 7.47
CA PHE A 92 0.17 2.16 8.70
C PHE A 92 1.15 1.10 9.21
N THR A 93 0.85 -0.18 8.97
CA THR A 93 1.76 -1.29 9.27
C THR A 93 3.00 -1.25 8.39
N ALA A 94 2.83 -0.99 7.09
CA ALA A 94 3.94 -0.79 6.17
C ALA A 94 4.78 0.42 6.57
N LEU A 95 4.15 1.54 6.92
CA LEU A 95 4.82 2.75 7.39
C LEU A 95 5.70 2.46 8.61
N GLY A 96 5.17 1.75 9.61
CA GLY A 96 5.95 1.36 10.79
C GLY A 96 7.19 0.52 10.42
N THR A 97 7.04 -0.41 9.48
CA THR A 97 8.14 -1.26 9.00
C THR A 97 9.22 -0.45 8.27
N VAL A 98 8.82 0.52 7.44
CA VAL A 98 9.75 1.39 6.70
C VAL A 98 10.49 2.32 7.66
N VAL A 99 9.79 2.94 8.61
CA VAL A 99 10.39 3.83 9.61
C VAL A 99 11.40 3.05 10.48
N GLU A 100 11.05 1.85 10.93
CA GLU A 100 11.98 1.00 11.68
C GLU A 100 13.25 0.68 10.88
N ALA A 101 13.11 0.42 9.57
CA ALA A 101 14.26 0.20 8.71
C ALA A 101 15.11 1.47 8.53
N ILE A 102 14.49 2.63 8.36
CA ILE A 102 15.18 3.93 8.27
C ILE A 102 15.97 4.21 9.55
N ASP A 103 15.39 3.97 10.73
CA ASP A 103 16.06 4.18 12.01
C ASP A 103 17.31 3.30 12.13
N ARG A 104 17.19 2.01 11.79
CA ARG A 104 18.33 1.08 11.77
C ARG A 104 19.42 1.52 10.79
N LEU A 105 19.04 2.02 9.62
CA LEU A 105 19.99 2.55 8.65
C LEU A 105 20.67 3.82 9.17
N ARG A 106 19.92 4.73 9.80
CA ARG A 106 20.43 5.98 10.37
C ARG A 106 21.58 5.78 11.34
N ASP A 107 21.48 4.80 12.24
CA ASP A 107 22.53 4.48 13.22
C ASP A 107 23.85 4.08 12.53
N THR A 108 23.75 3.26 11.48
CA THR A 108 24.93 2.82 10.71
C THR A 108 25.51 3.94 9.85
N SER A 109 24.67 4.78 9.27
CA SER A 109 25.08 5.88 8.39
C SER A 109 25.75 7.00 9.16
N SER A 110 25.28 7.29 10.39
CA SER A 110 25.92 8.27 11.27
C SER A 110 27.32 7.82 11.71
N SER A 111 27.49 6.54 11.98
CA SER A 111 28.77 5.95 12.42
C SER A 111 29.86 6.02 11.34
N HIS A 112 29.49 5.84 10.07
CA HIS A 112 30.42 5.79 8.94
C HIS A 112 30.39 7.02 8.02
N GLN A 113 29.60 8.04 8.37
CA GLN A 113 29.41 9.25 7.55
C GLN A 113 28.94 8.98 6.11
N ARG A 114 27.98 8.05 5.97
CA ARG A 114 27.50 7.54 4.68
C ARG A 114 26.22 8.22 4.20
N ILE A 115 25.96 8.08 2.91
CA ILE A 115 24.66 8.40 2.31
C ILE A 115 23.91 7.07 2.10
N SER A 116 22.66 7.02 2.56
CA SER A 116 21.81 5.84 2.40
C SER A 116 20.62 6.18 1.52
N ILE A 117 20.40 5.37 0.49
CA ILE A 117 19.19 5.43 -0.34
C ILE A 117 18.29 4.28 0.11
N VAL A 118 17.03 4.58 0.41
CA VAL A 118 16.04 3.61 0.86
C VAL A 118 14.91 3.56 -0.17
N GLU A 119 14.78 2.43 -0.86
CA GLU A 119 13.68 2.20 -1.79
C GLU A 119 12.45 1.68 -1.05
N VAL A 120 11.36 2.42 -1.17
CA VAL A 120 10.07 2.21 -0.50
C VAL A 120 9.03 1.81 -1.53
N MET A 121 8.14 0.88 -1.16
CA MET A 121 7.04 0.47 -2.03
C MET A 121 5.96 1.55 -2.12
N GLY A 122 5.10 1.44 -3.12
CA GLY A 122 4.02 2.41 -3.37
C GLY A 122 3.71 2.57 -4.85
N ARG A 123 4.49 1.93 -5.72
CA ARG A 123 4.35 1.89 -7.17
C ARG A 123 4.24 3.26 -7.84
N TYR A 124 3.03 3.83 -7.92
CA TYR A 124 2.75 5.14 -8.52
C TYR A 124 2.23 6.16 -7.51
N CYS A 125 2.27 5.83 -6.22
CA CYS A 125 1.84 6.68 -5.12
C CYS A 125 3.01 6.87 -4.13
N GLY A 126 3.32 8.13 -3.85
CA GLY A 126 4.39 8.53 -2.94
C GLY A 126 3.98 8.63 -1.47
N ASP A 127 2.73 8.33 -1.11
CA ASP A 127 2.18 8.51 0.25
C ASP A 127 3.03 7.80 1.31
N LEU A 128 3.45 6.56 1.03
CA LEU A 128 4.25 5.77 1.98
C LEU A 128 5.67 6.35 2.11
N THR A 129 6.31 6.66 0.99
CA THR A 129 7.65 7.27 0.95
C THR A 129 7.68 8.62 1.65
N LEU A 130 6.69 9.48 1.39
CA LEU A 130 6.58 10.81 1.98
C LEU A 130 6.37 10.73 3.50
N ALA A 131 5.42 9.91 3.94
CA ALA A 131 5.15 9.74 5.36
C ALA A 131 6.35 9.13 6.10
N ALA A 132 6.99 8.11 5.51
CA ALA A 132 8.17 7.46 6.09
C ALA A 132 9.36 8.43 6.17
N ALA A 133 9.55 9.26 5.14
CA ALA A 133 10.61 10.25 5.14
C ALA A 133 10.42 11.32 6.22
N ILE A 134 9.19 11.81 6.41
CA ILE A 134 8.89 12.78 7.47
C ILE A 134 9.08 12.14 8.85
N ALA A 135 8.54 10.94 9.06
CA ALA A 135 8.62 10.23 10.34
C ALA A 135 10.06 9.82 10.69
N GLY A 136 10.83 9.34 9.71
CA GLY A 136 12.23 8.93 9.87
C GLY A 136 13.24 10.07 9.74
N GLY A 137 12.79 11.31 9.49
CA GLY A 137 13.64 12.50 9.36
C GLY A 137 14.61 12.45 8.18
N CYS A 138 14.22 11.87 7.05
CA CYS A 138 15.04 11.80 5.84
C CYS A 138 15.32 13.20 5.31
N GLU A 139 16.55 13.43 4.84
CA GLU A 139 16.97 14.72 4.31
C GLU A 139 16.41 14.98 2.91
N PHE A 140 16.20 13.92 2.13
CA PHE A 140 15.71 14.00 0.75
C PHE A 140 14.63 12.97 0.49
N ILE A 141 13.68 13.35 -0.37
CA ILE A 141 12.49 12.56 -0.69
C ILE A 141 12.29 12.60 -2.20
N VAL A 142 12.09 11.44 -2.82
CA VAL A 142 11.77 11.30 -4.24
C VAL A 142 10.48 10.51 -4.39
N VAL A 143 9.44 11.19 -4.87
CA VAL A 143 8.09 10.66 -5.03
C VAL A 143 7.60 10.86 -6.47
N PRO A 144 6.75 9.97 -7.00
CA PRO A 144 6.30 10.04 -8.39
C PRO A 144 5.45 11.28 -8.72
N GLU A 145 4.87 11.93 -7.72
CA GLU A 145 4.04 13.13 -7.88
C GLU A 145 4.87 14.41 -8.14
N VAL A 146 6.19 14.37 -7.95
CA VAL A 146 7.08 15.52 -8.11
C VAL A 146 8.16 15.19 -9.14
N GLU A 147 8.47 16.14 -10.02
CA GLU A 147 9.53 15.97 -11.01
C GLU A 147 10.87 15.72 -10.31
N PHE A 148 11.56 14.66 -10.73
CA PHE A 148 12.81 14.22 -10.14
C PHE A 148 13.96 14.47 -11.11
N ASN A 149 14.95 15.25 -10.65
CA ASN A 149 16.23 15.39 -11.32
C ASN A 149 17.38 14.90 -10.40
N ARG A 150 18.23 14.01 -10.95
CA ARG A 150 19.40 13.46 -10.27
C ARG A 150 20.45 14.54 -9.96
N GLU A 151 20.62 15.53 -10.84
CA GLU A 151 21.59 16.61 -10.63
C GLU A 151 21.21 17.51 -9.45
N ASP A 152 19.92 17.86 -9.35
CA ASP A 152 19.40 18.70 -8.26
C ASP A 152 19.54 18.00 -6.90
N LEU A 153 19.25 16.69 -6.86
CA LEU A 153 19.48 15.87 -5.66
C LEU A 153 20.95 15.91 -5.21
N VAL A 154 21.89 15.76 -6.14
CA VAL A 154 23.33 15.80 -5.83
C VAL A 154 23.74 17.19 -5.35
N ALA A 155 23.24 18.26 -5.97
CA ALA A 155 23.53 19.63 -5.56
C ALA A 155 23.08 19.89 -4.11
N GLU A 156 21.87 19.45 -3.76
CA GLU A 156 21.34 19.56 -2.40
C GLU A 156 22.11 18.71 -1.39
N ILE A 157 22.53 17.49 -1.76
CA ILE A 157 23.41 16.66 -0.92
C ILE A 157 24.74 17.37 -0.66
N LYS A 158 25.40 17.90 -1.70
CA LYS A 158 26.66 18.66 -1.58
C LYS A 158 26.48 19.88 -0.65
N ALA A 159 25.37 20.60 -0.77
CA ALA A 159 25.03 21.71 0.12
C ALA A 159 24.85 21.27 1.58
N GLY A 160 24.20 20.11 1.81
CA GLY A 160 24.05 19.51 3.13
C GLY A 160 25.40 19.11 3.75
N ILE A 161 26.30 18.53 2.95
CA ILE A 161 27.67 18.19 3.37
C ILE A 161 28.45 19.44 3.76
N ALA A 162 28.37 20.50 2.94
CA ALA A 162 29.04 21.78 3.23
C ALA A 162 28.53 22.44 4.52
N LYS A 163 27.25 22.24 4.87
CA LYS A 163 26.66 22.67 6.15
C LYS A 163 27.06 21.80 7.35
N GLY A 164 27.89 20.77 7.15
CA GLY A 164 28.40 19.91 8.21
C GLY A 164 27.57 18.66 8.49
N LYS A 165 26.59 18.29 7.64
CA LYS A 165 25.86 17.03 7.81
C LYS A 165 26.80 15.84 7.65
N LYS A 166 26.82 14.96 8.65
CA LYS A 166 27.69 13.76 8.67
C LYS A 166 27.13 12.61 7.84
N HIS A 167 25.82 12.49 7.78
CA HIS A 167 25.12 11.46 7.00
C HIS A 167 23.91 12.06 6.30
N ALA A 168 23.34 11.33 5.34
CA ALA A 168 22.09 11.69 4.70
C ALA A 168 21.32 10.42 4.33
N ILE A 169 20.00 10.50 4.43
CA ILE A 169 19.08 9.45 4.01
C ILE A 169 18.17 10.03 2.92
N VAL A 170 18.13 9.31 1.80
CA VAL A 170 17.28 9.59 0.65
C VAL A 170 16.18 8.52 0.62
N ALA A 171 14.93 8.91 0.84
CA ALA A 171 13.80 8.01 0.64
C ALA A 171 13.29 8.14 -0.79
N ILE A 172 13.20 7.03 -1.51
CA ILE A 172 12.76 7.00 -2.91
C ILE A 172 11.66 5.96 -3.11
N THR A 173 10.65 6.32 -3.90
CA THR A 173 9.57 5.41 -4.29
C THR A 173 10.06 4.46 -5.38
N GLU A 174 9.68 3.18 -5.30
CA GLU A 174 10.00 2.17 -6.33
C GLU A 174 9.60 2.62 -7.74
N HIS A 175 10.27 2.07 -8.76
CA HIS A 175 10.05 2.37 -10.19
C HIS A 175 10.39 3.81 -10.67
N MET A 176 10.99 4.65 -9.83
CA MET A 176 11.48 5.98 -10.24
C MET A 176 12.82 5.92 -10.99
N CYS A 177 13.77 5.11 -10.49
CA CYS A 177 15.07 4.89 -11.11
C CYS A 177 15.70 3.60 -10.58
N ASP A 178 16.84 3.21 -11.17
CA ASP A 178 17.72 2.20 -10.57
C ASP A 178 18.49 2.83 -9.39
N VAL A 179 18.24 2.33 -8.19
CA VAL A 179 18.82 2.85 -6.94
C VAL A 179 20.31 2.53 -6.78
N ASP A 180 20.79 1.45 -7.39
CA ASP A 180 22.22 1.09 -7.37
C ASP A 180 23.00 2.01 -8.32
N GLU A 181 22.46 2.28 -9.51
CA GLU A 181 23.01 3.30 -10.40
C GLU A 181 23.02 4.69 -9.76
N LEU A 182 21.94 5.05 -9.07
CA LEU A 182 21.85 6.33 -8.36
C LEU A 182 22.88 6.41 -7.22
N ALA A 183 23.09 5.32 -6.48
CA ALA A 183 24.11 5.26 -5.44
C ALA A 183 25.51 5.49 -6.00
N HIS A 184 25.87 4.80 -7.10
CA HIS A 184 27.15 5.00 -7.77
C HIS A 184 27.34 6.42 -8.31
N PHE A 185 26.28 7.02 -8.85
CA PHE A 185 26.30 8.40 -9.33
C PHE A 185 26.56 9.39 -8.18
N ILE A 186 25.83 9.26 -7.06
CA ILE A 186 26.01 10.12 -5.88
C ILE A 186 27.41 9.94 -5.29
N GLU A 187 27.92 8.71 -5.19
CA GLU A 187 29.25 8.44 -4.65
C GLU A 187 30.35 9.07 -5.50
N LYS A 188 30.25 8.96 -6.83
CA LYS A 188 31.20 9.59 -7.77
C LYS A 188 31.21 11.12 -7.64
N GLU A 189 30.03 11.73 -7.49
CA GLU A 189 29.89 13.18 -7.46
C GLU A 189 30.23 13.81 -6.09
N THR A 190 29.93 13.11 -5.00
CA THR A 190 30.07 13.64 -3.63
C THR A 190 31.34 13.16 -2.93
N GLY A 191 31.96 12.07 -3.41
CA GLY A 191 33.08 11.41 -2.75
C GLY A 191 32.70 10.71 -1.45
N ARG A 192 31.40 10.59 -1.12
CA ARG A 192 30.91 9.85 0.06
C ARG A 192 30.37 8.49 -0.35
N GLU A 193 30.78 7.46 0.39
CA GLU A 193 30.27 6.10 0.23
C GLU A 193 28.74 6.10 0.32
N THR A 194 28.10 5.63 -0.75
CA THR A 194 26.64 5.61 -0.87
C THR A 194 26.16 4.17 -0.96
N ARG A 195 25.10 3.83 -0.23
CA ARG A 195 24.52 2.49 -0.20
C ARG A 195 23.03 2.55 -0.45
N ALA A 196 22.57 1.80 -1.45
CA ALA A 196 21.15 1.58 -1.66
C ALA A 196 20.67 0.39 -0.82
N THR A 197 19.45 0.49 -0.31
CA THR A 197 18.75 -0.59 0.39
C THR A 197 17.34 -0.67 -0.16
N VAL A 198 17.05 -1.76 -0.86
CA VAL A 198 15.71 -2.09 -1.31
C VAL A 198 15.02 -2.89 -0.22
N LEU A 199 14.06 -2.28 0.47
CA LEU A 199 13.31 -2.97 1.53
C LEU A 199 12.48 -4.12 0.95
N GLY A 200 11.89 -3.90 -0.23
CA GLY A 200 11.09 -4.89 -0.93
C GLY A 200 9.93 -5.42 -0.08
N HIS A 201 9.71 -6.74 -0.12
CA HIS A 201 8.50 -7.38 0.38
C HIS A 201 8.34 -7.43 1.91
N ILE A 202 9.37 -7.05 2.68
CA ILE A 202 9.23 -6.99 4.15
C ILE A 202 8.13 -6.00 4.57
N GLN A 203 7.88 -4.98 3.73
CA GLN A 203 6.85 -3.95 3.92
C GLN A 203 5.41 -4.50 3.83
N ARG A 204 5.22 -5.69 3.25
CA ARG A 204 3.90 -6.34 3.11
C ARG A 204 3.59 -7.32 4.25
N GLY A 205 4.57 -7.60 5.11
CA GLY A 205 4.48 -8.56 6.20
C GLY A 205 4.38 -7.90 7.56
N GLY A 206 4.43 -8.72 8.61
CA GLY A 206 4.41 -8.25 10.00
C GLY A 206 3.02 -8.24 10.64
N SER A 207 2.99 -8.06 11.96
CA SER A 207 1.75 -7.97 12.71
C SER A 207 1.11 -6.60 12.47
N PRO A 208 -0.20 -6.53 12.13
CA PRO A 208 -0.84 -5.25 11.86
C PRO A 208 -0.78 -4.35 13.10
N VAL A 209 -0.51 -3.07 12.90
CA VAL A 209 -0.49 -2.07 13.99
C VAL A 209 -1.91 -1.79 14.49
N PRO A 210 -2.09 -1.21 15.69
CA PRO A 210 -3.42 -0.98 16.27
C PRO A 210 -4.38 -0.23 15.34
N TYR A 211 -3.89 0.76 14.59
CA TYR A 211 -4.72 1.51 13.65
C TYR A 211 -5.31 0.61 12.55
N ASP A 212 -4.50 -0.22 11.89
CA ASP A 212 -4.97 -1.14 10.85
C ASP A 212 -5.95 -2.18 11.39
N ARG A 213 -5.73 -2.69 12.62
CA ARG A 213 -6.66 -3.62 13.27
C ARG A 213 -8.03 -2.98 13.50
N ILE A 214 -8.04 -1.74 14.01
CA ILE A 214 -9.28 -1.00 14.28
C ILE A 214 -9.96 -0.63 12.97
N LEU A 215 -9.21 -0.13 11.98
CA LEU A 215 -9.71 0.23 10.66
C LEU A 215 -10.40 -0.95 9.99
N ALA A 216 -9.70 -2.09 9.88
CA ALA A 216 -10.24 -3.32 9.28
C ALA A 216 -11.49 -3.80 10.02
N SER A 217 -11.49 -3.76 11.36
CA SER A 217 -12.63 -4.16 12.18
C SER A 217 -13.85 -3.26 11.97
N ARG A 218 -13.65 -1.94 11.88
CA ARG A 218 -14.72 -0.98 11.61
C ARG A 218 -15.29 -1.15 10.21
N MET A 219 -14.43 -1.32 9.20
CA MET A 219 -14.86 -1.57 7.83
C MET A 219 -15.64 -2.88 7.70
N GLY A 220 -15.15 -3.95 8.33
CA GLY A 220 -15.85 -5.23 8.39
C GLY A 220 -17.21 -5.15 9.10
N ARG A 221 -17.30 -4.40 10.21
CA ARG A 221 -18.59 -4.19 10.89
C ARG A 221 -19.59 -3.44 10.02
N MET A 222 -19.15 -2.46 9.23
CA MET A 222 -20.06 -1.68 8.38
C MET A 222 -20.78 -2.52 7.32
N LEU A 223 -20.19 -3.65 6.90
CA LEU A 223 -20.84 -4.60 6.00
C LEU A 223 -22.16 -5.15 6.55
N SER A 224 -22.30 -5.28 7.88
CA SER A 224 -23.54 -5.73 8.51
C SER A 224 -24.69 -4.72 8.37
N THR A 225 -24.36 -3.45 8.18
CA THR A 225 -25.31 -2.35 7.99
C THR A 225 -25.51 -1.97 6.52
N CYS A 226 -24.70 -2.50 5.61
CA CYS A 226 -24.81 -2.22 4.17
C CYS A 226 -26.05 -2.88 3.57
N CYS A 227 -26.74 -2.14 2.71
CA CYS A 227 -27.80 -2.72 1.89
C CYS A 227 -27.17 -3.49 0.71
N TRP A 228 -27.24 -4.81 0.76
CA TRP A 228 -26.70 -5.70 -0.28
C TRP A 228 -27.46 -5.66 -1.62
N LYS A 229 -28.51 -4.83 -1.72
CA LYS A 229 -29.47 -4.86 -2.84
C LYS A 229 -29.14 -3.99 -4.04
N ALA A 230 -28.16 -3.08 -4.03
CA ALA A 230 -27.74 -2.38 -5.25
C ALA A 230 -26.42 -1.61 -5.14
N MET A 231 -25.63 -1.69 -6.21
CA MET A 231 -24.34 -1.01 -6.53
C MET A 231 -23.08 -1.58 -5.85
N ALA A 232 -22.00 -1.60 -6.65
CA ALA A 232 -20.65 -1.85 -6.16
C ALA A 232 -20.29 -0.73 -5.18
N VAL A 233 -20.23 -1.09 -3.90
CA VAL A 233 -19.91 -0.18 -2.81
C VAL A 233 -18.45 -0.36 -2.44
N VAL A 234 -17.75 0.74 -2.28
CA VAL A 234 -16.46 0.76 -1.60
C VAL A 234 -16.68 1.39 -0.23
N VAL A 235 -16.22 0.68 0.80
CA VAL A 235 -16.17 1.20 2.17
C VAL A 235 -14.90 2.02 2.32
N SER A 236 -15.05 3.27 2.77
CA SER A 236 -13.94 4.20 2.87
C SER A 236 -13.93 4.98 4.17
N VAL A 237 -12.77 5.55 4.50
CA VAL A 237 -12.59 6.50 5.60
C VAL A 237 -12.30 7.89 5.04
N SER A 238 -12.90 8.93 5.63
CA SER A 238 -12.58 10.33 5.34
C SER A 238 -12.17 11.12 6.60
N ARG A 239 -11.55 12.29 6.38
CA ARG A 239 -10.83 13.19 7.31
C ARG A 239 -11.45 13.46 8.68
N THR A 240 -12.71 13.12 8.90
CA THR A 240 -13.39 13.22 10.21
C THR A 240 -13.45 11.90 10.98
N SER A 241 -12.65 10.89 10.58
CA SER A 241 -12.65 9.54 11.18
C SER A 241 -14.00 8.82 11.11
N SER A 242 -14.92 9.32 10.29
CA SER A 242 -16.22 8.69 10.04
C SER A 242 -16.10 7.78 8.82
N LEU A 243 -16.57 6.55 8.99
CA LEU A 243 -16.68 5.59 7.90
C LEU A 243 -17.91 5.96 7.07
N PHE A 244 -17.77 5.94 5.74
CA PHE A 244 -18.90 6.11 4.84
C PHE A 244 -18.87 5.09 3.71
N ILE A 245 -20.05 4.89 3.14
CA ILE A 245 -20.30 4.03 1.99
C ILE A 245 -20.26 4.92 0.74
N MET A 246 -19.26 4.71 -0.12
CA MET A 246 -19.27 5.31 -1.45
C MET A 246 -20.04 4.40 -2.41
N THR A 247 -21.13 4.91 -2.96
CA THR A 247 -21.84 4.27 -4.08
C THR A 247 -21.29 4.80 -5.39
N SER A 248 -21.16 3.93 -6.39
CA SER A 248 -20.58 4.24 -7.71
C SER A 248 -21.43 5.17 -8.61
N SER A 249 -22.09 6.21 -8.07
CA SER A 249 -22.70 7.25 -8.92
C SER A 249 -21.68 8.33 -9.37
N MET A 250 -20.49 8.38 -8.77
CA MET A 250 -19.40 9.19 -9.29
C MET A 250 -18.75 8.49 -10.47
N ARG A 251 -19.03 9.02 -11.67
CA ARG A 251 -18.35 8.69 -12.93
C ARG A 251 -16.84 8.60 -12.67
N LEU A 252 -16.29 7.39 -12.74
CA LEU A 252 -14.91 7.18 -13.13
C LEU A 252 -14.81 7.78 -14.54
N LYS A 253 -14.39 9.04 -14.65
CA LYS A 253 -14.05 9.64 -15.94
C LYS A 253 -12.88 8.83 -16.49
N THR A 254 -13.14 8.25 -17.65
CA THR A 254 -12.19 7.69 -18.63
C THR A 254 -10.95 8.52 -18.78
#